data_AF-A0A945GET2-F1
#
_entry.id   AF-A0A945GET2-F1
#
_cell.length_a   1.000
_cell.length_b   1.000
_cell.length_c   1.000
_cell.angle_alpha   90.00
_cell.angle_beta   90.00
_cell.angle_gamma   90.00
#
_symmetry.space_group_name_H-M   'P 1'
#
loop_
_entity.id
_entity.type
_entity.pdbx_description
1 polymer ?
#
loop_
_entity_poly.entity_id
_entity_poly.type
_entity_poly.pdbx_seq_one_letter_code
_entity_poly.pdbx_strand_id
1 'polypeptide(L)'
;MIKIVLNKRVLFLSFVLIALFSNNVFGQKIVNLDTIENTVYLGNFKLKTPSLFKSKYTYDPISNKYIYNTKIGTIDIGIPLVLTPEQYRKRVREESIKNYFSEKIDLLKDEDVEDVSKLKNLLPDLYVNSNFFQSLFGGDNIELVPQGSISMDIGARYQKSDNPSIPSRNQSNIGLDFNQNISLSMNGKIGERLSISSNYDTQSTFDFQNLLKLDYTPTEDDIIQKIELGNVSMPLSGSLISGAQSLFGFKTQLKFGNTNITAVLSEQRSESQTVVSKGSGSFEEFSILPLDYDENRHFFLGQYFRDKYEKTVKTYPYLNTQIKISRIEVWVTNRASQTQNVRNVIGLQDLGESNPEKTQLDQYYANFFLKPGINTYPDNSVNKLDPDEIGNGLLNLSIREISKSKEGFGPISNLVNEGVDYSVLENARKLESNEYNLHDKLGYISLSQPLNNDEILAVAFQYSVGGQVYQVGEFA
;
A
#
# COMPACT_ATOMS: atom_id res chain seq x y z
N MET A 1 -15.45 -48.58 2.58
CA MET A 1 -14.13 -47.90 2.60
C MET A 1 -13.12 -48.48 1.59
N ILE A 2 -13.13 -49.79 1.30
CA ILE A 2 -12.15 -50.45 0.40
C ILE A 2 -12.31 -50.10 -1.10
N LYS A 3 -13.53 -49.88 -1.60
CA LYS A 3 -13.78 -49.53 -3.02
C LYS A 3 -13.26 -48.15 -3.44
N ILE A 4 -13.22 -47.17 -2.52
CA ILE A 4 -12.78 -45.79 -2.83
C ILE A 4 -11.25 -45.71 -2.90
N VAL A 5 -10.55 -46.50 -2.07
CA VAL A 5 -9.08 -46.58 -2.09
C VAL A 5 -8.57 -47.24 -3.37
N LEU A 6 -9.29 -48.24 -3.89
CA LEU A 6 -8.93 -48.92 -5.14
C LEU A 6 -9.03 -47.97 -6.35
N ASN A 7 -10.11 -47.17 -6.44
CA ASN A 7 -10.27 -46.21 -7.54
C ASN A 7 -9.22 -45.09 -7.51
N LYS A 8 -8.82 -44.61 -6.33
CA LYS A 8 -7.73 -43.61 -6.21
C LYS A 8 -6.38 -44.18 -6.66
N ARG A 9 -6.09 -45.45 -6.36
CA ARG A 9 -4.84 -46.09 -6.81
C ARG A 9 -4.81 -46.32 -8.32
N VAL A 10 -5.94 -46.68 -8.94
CA VAL A 10 -6.04 -46.85 -10.39
C VAL A 10 -5.92 -45.50 -11.12
N LEU A 11 -6.54 -44.44 -10.58
CA LEU A 11 -6.38 -43.08 -11.13
C LEU A 11 -4.95 -42.56 -10.99
N PHE A 12 -4.30 -42.82 -9.85
CA PHE A 12 -2.90 -42.45 -9.64
C PHE A 12 -1.94 -43.22 -10.55
N LEU A 13 -2.15 -44.53 -10.73
CA LEU A 13 -1.37 -45.33 -11.69
C LEU A 13 -1.58 -44.88 -13.14
N SER A 14 -2.80 -44.53 -13.52
CA SER A 14 -3.11 -43.99 -14.85
C SER A 14 -2.41 -42.64 -15.09
N PHE A 15 -2.41 -41.75 -14.08
CA PHE A 15 -1.74 -40.46 -14.17
C PHE A 15 -0.22 -40.58 -14.25
N VAL A 16 0.37 -41.51 -13.49
CA VAL A 16 1.82 -41.80 -13.56
C VAL A 16 2.21 -42.42 -14.91
N LEU A 17 1.36 -43.27 -15.49
CA LEU A 17 1.61 -43.83 -16.82
C LEU A 17 1.57 -42.75 -17.92
N ILE A 18 0.61 -41.82 -17.85
CA ILE A 18 0.51 -40.70 -18.80
C ILE A 18 1.69 -39.73 -18.65
N ALA A 19 2.14 -39.47 -17.43
CA ALA A 19 3.32 -38.63 -17.18
C ALA A 19 4.61 -39.25 -17.75
N LEU A 20 4.77 -40.57 -17.64
CA LEU A 20 5.96 -41.28 -18.16
C LEU A 20 6.02 -41.31 -19.70
N PHE A 21 4.89 -41.28 -20.41
CA PHE A 21 4.84 -41.24 -21.88
C PHE A 21 4.93 -39.83 -22.49
N SER A 22 5.11 -38.77 -21.68
CA SER A 22 5.13 -37.37 -22.15
C SER A 22 6.51 -36.73 -22.30
N ASN A 23 7.60 -37.51 -22.22
CA ASN A 23 8.94 -37.00 -22.48
C ASN A 23 9.24 -36.96 -23.98
N ASN A 24 8.89 -35.86 -24.65
CA ASN A 24 9.52 -35.49 -25.91
C ASN A 24 10.92 -34.93 -25.59
N VAL A 25 11.95 -35.77 -25.68
CA VAL A 25 13.34 -35.33 -25.65
C VAL A 25 13.63 -34.61 -26.96
N PHE A 26 13.66 -33.28 -26.94
CA PHE A 26 14.24 -32.51 -28.03
C PHE A 26 15.76 -32.61 -27.93
N GLY A 27 16.36 -33.49 -28.73
CA GLY A 27 17.80 -33.47 -28.96
C GLY A 27 18.15 -32.22 -29.76
N GLN A 28 18.89 -31.29 -29.16
CA GLN A 28 19.62 -30.30 -29.95
C GLN A 28 20.68 -31.05 -30.75
N LYS A 29 20.48 -31.12 -32.07
CA LYS A 29 21.51 -31.54 -32.99
C LYS A 29 22.51 -30.37 -33.07
N ILE A 30 23.51 -30.38 -32.21
CA ILE A 30 24.66 -29.47 -32.34
C ILE A 30 25.32 -29.85 -33.66
N VAL A 31 25.12 -29.03 -34.68
CA VAL A 31 25.88 -29.12 -35.92
C VAL A 31 27.26 -28.56 -35.57
N ASN A 32 28.21 -29.43 -35.25
CA ASN A 32 29.61 -29.05 -35.31
C ASN A 32 29.92 -28.75 -36.77
N LEU A 33 30.20 -27.49 -37.09
CA LEU A 33 30.83 -27.14 -38.37
C LEU A 33 32.25 -27.69 -38.31
N ASP A 34 32.45 -28.85 -38.93
CA ASP A 34 33.79 -29.33 -39.27
C ASP A 34 34.40 -28.30 -40.23
N THR A 35 35.52 -27.69 -39.85
CA THR A 35 36.10 -26.54 -40.56
C THR A 35 36.95 -26.97 -41.75
N ILE A 36 36.77 -28.20 -42.24
CA ILE A 36 37.56 -28.78 -43.31
C ILE A 36 36.57 -29.35 -44.34
N GLU A 37 36.57 -28.71 -45.51
CA GLU A 37 35.75 -28.95 -46.72
C GLU A 37 34.45 -28.11 -46.87
N ASN A 38 34.42 -27.37 -47.98
CA ASN A 38 33.33 -26.53 -48.51
C ASN A 38 32.03 -27.33 -48.78
N THR A 39 31.38 -27.82 -47.73
CA THR A 39 30.03 -28.38 -47.86
C THR A 39 29.01 -27.26 -47.81
N VAL A 40 28.59 -26.79 -48.99
CA VAL A 40 27.41 -25.91 -49.11
C VAL A 40 26.20 -26.73 -48.67
N TYR A 41 25.60 -26.35 -47.54
CA TYR A 41 24.34 -26.94 -47.10
C TYR A 41 23.22 -26.42 -48.01
N LEU A 42 23.03 -27.05 -49.18
CA LEU A 42 21.84 -26.85 -49.99
C LEU A 42 20.67 -27.43 -49.17
N GLY A 43 19.98 -26.57 -48.42
CA GLY A 43 18.78 -26.95 -47.66
C GLY A 43 17.80 -27.74 -48.52
N ASN A 44 16.93 -28.54 -47.89
CA ASN A 44 16.00 -29.44 -48.58
C ASN A 44 15.30 -28.77 -49.78
N PHE A 45 15.72 -29.12 -50.99
CA PHE A 45 15.07 -28.70 -52.23
C PHE A 45 13.66 -29.29 -52.26
N LYS A 46 12.65 -28.47 -51.97
CA LYS A 46 11.25 -28.82 -52.23
C LYS A 46 10.98 -28.62 -53.71
N LEU A 47 11.01 -29.71 -54.47
CA LEU A 47 10.55 -29.72 -55.86
C LEU A 47 9.11 -29.20 -55.91
N LYS A 48 8.87 -28.12 -56.66
CA LYS A 48 7.50 -27.64 -56.92
C LYS A 48 6.77 -28.72 -57.73
N THR A 49 5.60 -29.13 -57.27
CA THR A 49 4.75 -30.07 -58.01
C THR A 49 4.34 -29.41 -59.35
N PRO A 50 4.53 -30.07 -60.50
CA PRO A 50 4.11 -29.54 -61.79
C PRO A 50 2.62 -29.18 -61.82
N SER A 51 2.23 -28.16 -62.59
CA SER A 51 0.84 -27.68 -62.71
C SER A 51 -0.16 -28.71 -63.27
N LEU A 52 0.34 -29.86 -63.73
CA LEU A 52 -0.43 -31.01 -64.20
C LEU A 52 -1.20 -31.73 -63.08
N PHE A 53 -0.75 -31.63 -61.83
CA PHE A 53 -1.41 -32.24 -60.67
C PHE A 53 -2.43 -31.30 -60.06
N LYS A 54 -3.71 -31.69 -60.04
CA LYS A 54 -4.79 -30.92 -59.39
C LYS A 54 -5.38 -31.71 -58.24
N SER A 55 -5.16 -31.22 -57.02
CA SER A 55 -5.76 -31.79 -55.81
C SER A 55 -7.02 -31.02 -55.41
N LYS A 56 -8.14 -31.72 -55.18
CA LYS A 56 -9.42 -31.12 -54.78
C LYS A 56 -10.10 -31.96 -53.70
N TYR A 57 -10.86 -31.29 -52.84
CA TYR A 57 -11.78 -31.93 -51.90
C TYR A 57 -13.14 -32.13 -52.57
N THR A 58 -13.65 -33.36 -52.56
CA THR A 58 -15.00 -33.69 -53.01
C THR A 58 -15.81 -34.16 -51.81
N TYR A 59 -17.00 -33.61 -51.60
CA TYR A 59 -17.90 -34.03 -50.53
C TYR A 59 -18.77 -35.21 -50.98
N ASP A 60 -18.81 -36.27 -50.19
CA ASP A 60 -19.70 -37.42 -50.39
C ASP A 60 -20.91 -37.32 -49.43
N PRO A 61 -22.13 -37.05 -49.94
CA PRO A 61 -23.34 -36.90 -49.12
C PRO A 61 -23.78 -38.19 -48.41
N ILE A 62 -23.45 -39.37 -48.93
CA ILE A 62 -23.93 -40.64 -48.40
C ILE A 62 -23.11 -41.04 -47.17
N SER A 63 -21.78 -40.87 -47.25
CA SER A 63 -20.87 -41.22 -46.16
C SER A 63 -20.55 -40.06 -45.21
N ASN A 64 -21.04 -38.84 -45.51
CA ASN A 64 -20.75 -37.58 -44.79
C ASN A 64 -19.26 -37.36 -44.57
N LYS A 65 -18.46 -37.58 -45.62
CA LYS A 65 -17.00 -37.46 -45.59
C LYS A 65 -16.50 -36.61 -46.74
N TYR A 66 -15.36 -35.96 -46.53
CA TYR A 66 -14.63 -35.20 -47.53
C TYR A 66 -13.49 -36.05 -48.07
N ILE A 67 -13.46 -36.27 -49.37
CA ILE A 67 -12.46 -37.08 -50.05
C ILE A 67 -11.49 -36.14 -50.76
N TYR A 68 -10.25 -36.10 -50.28
CA TYR A 68 -9.16 -35.37 -50.92
C TYR A 68 -8.44 -36.27 -51.92
N ASN A 69 -8.47 -35.88 -53.19
CA ASN A 69 -7.94 -36.68 -54.29
C ASN A 69 -7.11 -35.80 -55.25
N THR A 70 -6.04 -36.36 -55.80
CA THR A 70 -5.13 -35.71 -56.75
C THR A 70 -5.28 -36.33 -58.13
N LYS A 71 -5.63 -35.51 -59.12
CA LYS A 71 -5.82 -35.94 -60.51
C LYS A 71 -4.70 -35.43 -61.41
N ILE A 72 -4.21 -36.26 -62.33
CA ILE A 72 -3.52 -35.82 -63.56
C ILE A 72 -4.48 -36.05 -64.73
N GLY A 73 -4.98 -34.96 -65.32
CA GLY A 73 -5.99 -35.04 -66.38
C GLY A 73 -7.25 -35.78 -65.89
N THR A 74 -7.45 -37.00 -66.38
CA THR A 74 -8.58 -37.89 -66.02
C THR A 74 -8.22 -39.03 -65.07
N ILE A 75 -6.93 -39.21 -64.75
CA ILE A 75 -6.45 -40.34 -63.95
C ILE A 75 -6.27 -39.89 -62.49
N ASP A 76 -6.90 -40.63 -61.58
CA ASP A 76 -6.73 -40.47 -60.12
C ASP A 76 -5.38 -41.09 -59.69
N ILE A 77 -4.61 -40.34 -58.89
CA ILE A 77 -3.27 -40.74 -58.47
C ILE A 77 -3.17 -40.76 -56.96
N GLY A 78 -2.71 -41.90 -56.45
CA GLY A 78 -2.50 -42.13 -55.03
C GLY A 78 -3.77 -42.61 -54.31
N ILE A 79 -3.62 -42.82 -53.00
CA ILE A 79 -4.73 -43.23 -52.14
C ILE A 79 -5.46 -41.96 -51.69
N PRO A 80 -6.79 -41.86 -51.88
CA PRO A 80 -7.53 -40.68 -51.50
C PRO A 80 -7.58 -40.55 -49.97
N LEU A 81 -7.37 -39.34 -49.47
CA LEU A 81 -7.47 -39.05 -48.04
C LEU A 81 -8.92 -38.74 -47.69
N VAL A 82 -9.54 -39.60 -46.89
CA VAL A 82 -10.93 -39.47 -46.47
C VAL A 82 -10.99 -38.84 -45.07
N LEU A 83 -11.67 -37.70 -44.96
CA LEU A 83 -11.77 -36.89 -43.75
C LEU A 83 -13.22 -36.80 -43.27
N THR A 84 -13.43 -36.81 -41.96
CA THR A 84 -14.71 -36.37 -41.39
C THR A 84 -14.88 -34.85 -41.55
N PRO A 85 -16.10 -34.30 -41.41
CA PRO A 85 -16.32 -32.85 -41.51
C PRO A 85 -15.49 -32.04 -40.50
N GLU A 86 -15.28 -32.58 -39.30
CA GLU A 86 -14.44 -31.94 -38.27
C GLU A 86 -12.95 -31.93 -38.67
N GLN A 87 -12.44 -33.06 -39.16
CA GLN A 87 -11.07 -33.19 -39.64
C GLN A 87 -10.80 -32.29 -40.85
N TYR A 88 -11.76 -32.20 -41.78
CA TYR A 88 -11.70 -31.28 -42.92
C TYR A 88 -11.63 -29.83 -42.46
N ARG A 89 -12.54 -29.39 -41.57
CA ARG A 89 -12.53 -28.01 -41.03
C ARG A 89 -11.22 -27.69 -40.31
N LYS A 90 -10.69 -28.63 -39.51
CA LYS A 90 -9.41 -28.47 -38.82
C LYS A 90 -8.27 -28.27 -39.82
N ARG A 91 -8.19 -29.14 -40.84
CA ARG A 91 -7.14 -29.09 -41.86
C ARG A 91 -7.23 -27.84 -42.72
N VAL A 92 -8.41 -27.48 -43.22
CA VAL A 92 -8.60 -26.25 -44.00
C VAL A 92 -8.21 -25.03 -43.19
N ARG A 93 -8.51 -25.00 -41.89
CA ARG A 93 -8.06 -23.93 -41.00
C ARG A 93 -6.53 -23.87 -40.92
N GLU A 94 -5.87 -25.01 -40.68
CA GLU A 94 -4.40 -25.09 -40.64
C GLU A 94 -3.76 -24.67 -41.97
N GLU A 95 -4.29 -25.14 -43.10
CA GLU A 95 -3.84 -24.77 -44.45
C GLU A 95 -4.06 -23.27 -44.72
N SER A 96 -5.20 -22.71 -44.32
CA SER A 96 -5.51 -21.29 -44.49
C SER A 96 -4.58 -20.41 -43.65
N ILE A 97 -4.34 -20.78 -42.39
CA ILE A 97 -3.39 -20.09 -41.50
C ILE A 97 -1.98 -20.13 -42.10
N LYS A 98 -1.55 -21.31 -42.54
CA LYS A 98 -0.22 -21.48 -43.14
C LYS A 98 -0.07 -20.67 -44.42
N ASN A 99 -1.07 -20.70 -45.30
CA ASN A 99 -1.07 -19.93 -46.54
C ASN A 99 -1.06 -18.43 -46.27
N TYR A 100 -1.89 -17.97 -45.33
CA TYR A 100 -1.90 -16.57 -44.88
C TYR A 100 -0.51 -16.12 -44.43
N PHE A 101 0.15 -16.85 -43.52
CA PHE A 101 1.48 -16.48 -43.06
C PHE A 101 2.56 -16.63 -44.14
N SER A 102 2.46 -17.63 -45.03
CA SER A 102 3.44 -17.82 -46.10
C SER A 102 3.35 -16.68 -47.12
N GLU A 103 2.14 -16.30 -47.53
CA GLU A 103 1.89 -15.16 -48.41
C GLU A 103 2.41 -13.86 -47.77
N LYS A 104 2.20 -13.67 -46.46
CA LYS A 104 2.72 -12.50 -45.74
C LYS A 104 4.26 -12.46 -45.72
N ILE A 105 4.91 -13.60 -45.47
CA ILE A 105 6.38 -13.69 -45.46
C ILE A 105 6.95 -13.50 -46.88
N ASP A 106 6.31 -14.05 -47.90
CA ASP A 106 6.75 -13.92 -49.29
C ASP A 106 6.63 -12.46 -49.76
N LEU A 107 5.55 -11.76 -49.40
CA LEU A 107 5.39 -10.32 -49.66
C LEU A 107 6.42 -9.44 -48.90
N LEU A 108 6.98 -9.91 -47.78
CA LEU A 108 8.03 -9.19 -47.04
C LEU A 108 9.43 -9.40 -47.62
N LYS A 109 9.63 -10.46 -48.42
CA LYS A 109 10.92 -10.80 -49.04
C LYS A 109 11.12 -10.19 -50.42
N ASP A 110 10.03 -9.77 -51.06
CA ASP A 110 10.03 -9.21 -52.40
C ASP A 110 10.33 -7.69 -52.29
N GLU A 111 11.51 -7.25 -52.72
CA GLU A 111 11.92 -5.84 -52.69
C GLU A 111 11.24 -5.00 -53.80
N ASP A 112 10.74 -5.66 -54.87
CA ASP A 112 10.16 -5.04 -56.08
C ASP A 112 8.64 -5.30 -56.22
N VAL A 113 7.84 -4.97 -55.21
CA VAL A 113 6.37 -5.12 -55.31
C VAL A 113 5.77 -3.96 -56.13
N GLU A 114 5.52 -4.19 -57.42
CA GLU A 114 4.86 -3.22 -58.34
C GLU A 114 3.45 -2.77 -57.88
N ASP A 115 2.80 -3.54 -56.99
CA ASP A 115 1.40 -3.36 -56.60
C ASP A 115 1.31 -3.01 -55.10
N VAL A 116 1.43 -1.72 -54.78
CA VAL A 116 1.41 -1.13 -53.42
C VAL A 116 0.17 -1.57 -52.61
N SER A 117 -0.92 -1.97 -53.29
CA SER A 117 -2.14 -2.49 -52.68
C SER A 117 -1.94 -3.75 -51.83
N LYS A 118 -0.94 -4.60 -52.15
CA LYS A 118 -0.64 -5.85 -51.42
C LYS A 118 0.18 -5.62 -50.16
N LEU A 119 0.93 -4.52 -50.08
CA LEU A 119 1.70 -4.10 -48.90
C LEU A 119 0.82 -3.49 -47.80
N LYS A 120 -0.36 -2.93 -48.16
CA LYS A 120 -1.33 -2.30 -47.22
C LYS A 120 -1.79 -3.18 -46.06
N ASN A 121 -1.61 -4.49 -46.14
CA ASN A 121 -2.09 -5.44 -45.14
C ASN A 121 -0.97 -6.04 -44.24
N LEU A 122 0.27 -5.53 -44.29
CA LEU A 122 1.41 -6.17 -43.61
C LEU A 122 1.80 -5.52 -42.27
N LEU A 123 1.67 -4.20 -42.15
CA LEU A 123 1.85 -3.40 -40.92
C LEU A 123 0.95 -2.15 -41.04
N PRO A 124 0.34 -1.62 -39.95
CA PRO A 124 -0.79 -0.71 -40.07
C PRO A 124 -0.34 0.74 -40.22
N ASP A 125 0.18 1.11 -41.38
CA ASP A 125 -0.01 2.47 -41.85
C ASP A 125 -1.44 2.52 -42.42
N LEU A 126 -2.36 3.10 -41.66
CA LEU A 126 -3.77 3.17 -42.04
C LEU A 126 -3.95 4.36 -42.98
N TYR A 127 -4.10 4.08 -44.28
CA TYR A 127 -4.37 5.12 -45.28
C TYR A 127 -5.87 5.35 -45.42
N VAL A 128 -6.32 6.61 -45.26
CA VAL A 128 -7.73 6.99 -45.44
C VAL A 128 -7.92 7.63 -46.81
N ASN A 129 -8.56 6.91 -47.73
CA ASN A 129 -8.88 7.44 -49.06
C ASN A 129 -10.09 8.40 -49.01
N SER A 130 -9.84 9.65 -48.62
CA SER A 130 -10.85 10.72 -48.59
C SER A 130 -10.22 12.10 -48.84
N ASN A 131 -10.74 12.81 -49.86
CA ASN A 131 -10.32 14.18 -50.17
C ASN A 131 -10.57 15.15 -49.00
N PHE A 132 -11.64 14.91 -48.22
CA PHE A 132 -11.93 15.70 -47.02
C PHE A 132 -10.88 15.46 -45.92
N PHE A 133 -10.46 14.21 -45.74
CA PHE A 133 -9.46 13.84 -44.76
C PHE A 133 -8.10 14.46 -45.08
N GLN A 134 -7.66 14.36 -46.33
CA GLN A 134 -6.42 14.99 -46.80
C GLN A 134 -6.46 16.52 -46.63
N SER A 135 -7.60 17.17 -46.95
CA SER A 135 -7.74 18.62 -46.79
C SER A 135 -7.67 19.09 -45.33
N LEU A 136 -8.18 18.28 -44.39
CA LEU A 136 -8.20 18.63 -42.97
C LEU A 136 -6.84 18.34 -42.32
N PHE A 137 -6.26 17.16 -42.58
CA PHE A 137 -5.07 16.67 -41.89
C PHE A 137 -3.75 16.89 -42.64
N GLY A 138 -3.78 17.38 -43.87
CA GLY A 138 -2.58 17.63 -44.69
C GLY A 138 -1.96 16.37 -45.30
N GLY A 139 -2.60 15.21 -45.13
CA GLY A 139 -2.17 13.92 -45.68
C GLY A 139 -3.17 12.82 -45.36
N ASP A 140 -3.02 11.65 -45.98
CA ASP A 140 -3.85 10.46 -45.78
C ASP A 140 -3.22 9.40 -44.88
N ASN A 141 -1.97 9.63 -44.43
CA ASN A 141 -1.21 8.71 -43.61
C ASN A 141 -1.64 8.80 -42.14
N ILE A 142 -1.82 7.65 -41.49
CA ILE A 142 -1.98 7.56 -40.04
C ILE A 142 -0.87 6.67 -39.51
N GLU A 143 0.06 7.28 -38.78
CA GLU A 143 1.13 6.60 -38.06
C GLU A 143 0.76 6.57 -36.57
N LEU A 144 0.61 5.37 -36.00
CA LEU A 144 0.31 5.18 -34.58
C LEU A 144 1.27 4.13 -34.02
N VAL A 145 2.11 4.53 -33.08
CA VAL A 145 3.11 3.66 -32.44
C VAL A 145 2.76 3.47 -30.96
N PRO A 146 1.96 2.45 -30.62
CA PRO A 146 1.75 2.05 -29.24
C PRO A 146 2.97 1.31 -28.69
N GLN A 147 3.38 1.67 -27.47
CA GLN A 147 4.50 1.08 -26.74
C GLN A 147 4.09 0.84 -25.29
N GLY A 148 4.32 -0.37 -24.78
CA GLY A 148 4.00 -0.70 -23.40
C GLY A 148 3.58 -2.15 -23.23
N SER A 149 2.96 -2.45 -22.09
CA SER A 149 2.47 -3.77 -21.75
C SER A 149 1.07 -3.70 -21.20
N ILE A 150 0.28 -4.72 -21.54
CA ILE A 150 -1.04 -4.95 -20.97
C ILE A 150 -1.00 -6.33 -20.33
N SER A 151 -1.26 -6.37 -19.03
CA SER A 151 -1.37 -7.59 -18.26
C SER A 151 -2.69 -7.60 -17.50
N MET A 152 -3.25 -8.79 -17.31
CA MET A 152 -4.58 -8.98 -16.75
C MET A 152 -4.55 -10.24 -15.90
N ASP A 153 -4.71 -10.07 -14.60
CA ASP A 153 -4.77 -11.15 -13.64
C ASP A 153 -6.24 -11.46 -13.37
N ILE A 154 -6.65 -12.68 -13.72
CA ILE A 154 -8.00 -13.18 -13.49
C ILE A 154 -7.89 -14.37 -12.56
N GLY A 155 -8.42 -14.23 -11.35
CA GLY A 155 -8.42 -15.25 -10.33
C GLY A 155 -9.75 -15.34 -9.60
N ALA A 156 -9.89 -16.37 -8.78
CA ALA A 156 -10.94 -16.47 -7.79
C ALA A 156 -10.30 -16.66 -6.42
N ARG A 157 -10.64 -15.79 -5.47
CA ARG A 157 -10.16 -15.86 -4.10
C ARG A 157 -11.23 -16.51 -3.24
N TYR A 158 -10.96 -17.73 -2.78
CA TYR A 158 -11.76 -18.40 -1.78
C TYR A 158 -11.14 -18.16 -0.40
N GLN A 159 -11.93 -17.58 0.51
CA GLN A 159 -11.55 -17.41 1.91
C GLN A 159 -12.54 -18.15 2.80
N LYS A 160 -12.00 -18.87 3.79
CA LYS A 160 -12.79 -19.51 4.84
C LYS A 160 -12.23 -19.15 6.20
N SER A 161 -13.10 -18.72 7.10
CA SER A 161 -12.80 -18.48 8.50
C SER A 161 -13.64 -19.41 9.36
N ASP A 162 -13.00 -20.13 10.27
CA ASP A 162 -13.70 -21.00 11.23
C ASP A 162 -14.12 -20.22 12.50
N ASN A 163 -14.07 -18.87 12.48
CA ASN A 163 -14.51 -18.03 13.59
C ASN A 163 -16.03 -18.23 13.83
N PRO A 164 -16.45 -18.78 14.99
CA PRO A 164 -17.85 -19.05 15.28
C PRO A 164 -18.68 -17.79 15.52
N SER A 165 -18.04 -16.64 15.80
CA SER A 165 -18.73 -15.34 15.91
C SER A 165 -19.23 -14.82 14.55
N ILE A 166 -18.70 -15.35 13.44
CA ILE A 166 -19.18 -15.04 12.10
C ILE A 166 -20.31 -16.04 11.75
N PRO A 167 -21.48 -15.58 11.26
CA PRO A 167 -22.54 -16.47 10.81
C PRO A 167 -22.01 -17.47 9.77
N SER A 168 -22.44 -18.74 9.85
CA SER A 168 -21.90 -19.81 9.00
C SER A 168 -22.00 -19.54 7.49
N ARG A 169 -23.00 -18.76 7.06
CA ARG A 169 -23.13 -18.29 5.67
C ARG A 169 -21.98 -17.37 5.23
N ASN A 170 -21.43 -16.57 6.16
CA ASN A 170 -20.36 -15.61 5.91
C ASN A 170 -18.97 -16.16 6.30
N GLN A 171 -18.90 -17.37 6.85
CA GLN A 171 -17.64 -18.06 7.16
C GLN A 171 -16.89 -18.48 5.90
N SER A 172 -17.55 -18.64 4.76
CA SER A 172 -16.89 -18.87 3.46
C SER A 172 -17.36 -17.84 2.44
N ASN A 173 -16.42 -17.19 1.76
CA ASN A 173 -16.70 -16.27 0.67
C ASN A 173 -15.82 -16.61 -0.55
N ILE A 174 -16.38 -16.48 -1.74
CA ILE A 174 -15.66 -16.57 -3.01
C ILE A 174 -15.80 -15.23 -3.73
N GLY A 175 -14.67 -14.53 -3.87
CA GLY A 175 -14.59 -13.30 -4.66
C GLY A 175 -13.92 -13.56 -5.99
N LEU A 176 -14.41 -12.96 -7.06
CA LEU A 176 -13.62 -12.84 -8.29
C LEU A 176 -12.55 -11.78 -8.03
N ASP A 177 -11.29 -12.15 -8.29
CA ASP A 177 -10.13 -11.28 -8.16
C ASP A 177 -9.70 -10.90 -9.58
N PHE A 178 -9.88 -9.62 -9.92
CA PHE A 178 -9.68 -9.13 -11.27
C PHE A 178 -8.82 -7.88 -11.23
N ASN A 179 -7.56 -8.01 -11.63
CA ASN A 179 -6.61 -6.91 -11.63
C ASN A 179 -6.10 -6.67 -13.06
N GLN A 180 -6.34 -5.47 -13.58
CA GLN A 180 -5.76 -5.02 -14.84
C GLN A 180 -4.51 -4.21 -14.54
N ASN A 181 -3.43 -4.49 -15.26
CA ASN A 181 -2.22 -3.69 -15.24
C ASN A 181 -1.87 -3.30 -16.68
N ILE A 182 -2.38 -2.14 -17.07
CA ILE A 182 -2.16 -1.49 -18.35
C ILE A 182 -1.11 -0.41 -18.11
N SER A 183 0.01 -0.49 -18.84
CA SER A 183 1.00 0.58 -18.94
C SER A 183 1.26 0.79 -20.42
N LEU A 184 0.62 1.80 -21.00
CA LEU A 184 0.59 2.06 -22.44
C LEU A 184 0.96 3.51 -22.72
N SER A 185 2.00 3.70 -23.50
CA SER A 185 2.33 4.97 -24.15
C SER A 185 2.02 4.86 -25.63
N MET A 186 1.47 5.91 -26.23
CA MET A 186 1.09 5.94 -27.64
C MET A 186 1.45 7.30 -28.20
N ASN A 187 2.29 7.31 -29.21
CA ASN A 187 2.57 8.51 -30.01
C ASN A 187 2.17 8.24 -31.45
N GLY A 188 1.58 9.22 -32.10
CA GLY A 188 1.20 9.10 -33.49
C GLY A 188 0.94 10.41 -34.20
N LYS A 189 0.95 10.36 -35.52
CA LYS A 189 0.65 11.47 -36.41
C LYS A 189 -0.42 11.05 -37.39
N ILE A 190 -1.44 11.88 -37.52
CA ILE A 190 -2.52 11.76 -38.50
C ILE A 190 -2.31 12.89 -39.51
N GLY A 191 -1.94 12.50 -40.73
CA GLY A 191 -1.43 13.41 -41.75
C GLY A 191 -0.21 14.17 -41.25
N GLU A 192 -0.17 15.46 -41.55
CA GLU A 192 0.88 16.38 -41.09
C GLU A 192 0.41 17.28 -39.93
N ARG A 193 -0.92 17.42 -39.76
CA ARG A 193 -1.51 18.45 -38.91
C ARG A 193 -1.99 17.97 -37.56
N LEU A 194 -2.23 16.67 -37.33
CA LEU A 194 -2.70 16.16 -36.04
C LEU A 194 -1.66 15.23 -35.41
N SER A 195 -1.22 15.56 -34.21
CA SER A 195 -0.33 14.74 -33.38
C SER A 195 -1.07 14.23 -32.15
N ILE A 196 -0.85 12.97 -31.82
CA ILE A 196 -1.46 12.29 -30.67
C ILE A 196 -0.33 11.84 -29.75
N SER A 197 -0.43 12.20 -28.48
CA SER A 197 0.44 11.70 -27.41
C SER A 197 -0.41 11.27 -26.24
N SER A 198 -0.36 9.99 -25.89
CA SER A 198 -1.12 9.40 -24.80
C SER A 198 -0.18 8.57 -23.92
N ASN A 199 -0.29 8.71 -22.62
CA ASN A 199 0.33 7.86 -21.61
C ASN A 199 -0.75 7.44 -20.62
N TYR A 200 -0.97 6.15 -20.48
CA TYR A 200 -2.00 5.59 -19.64
C TYR A 200 -1.42 4.43 -18.83
N ASP A 201 -1.33 4.64 -17.52
CA ASP A 201 -0.91 3.64 -16.56
C ASP A 201 -1.95 3.49 -15.45
N THR A 202 -2.54 2.29 -15.37
CA THR A 202 -3.55 1.93 -14.35
C THR A 202 -3.01 1.91 -12.91
N GLN A 203 -1.69 1.85 -12.74
CA GLN A 203 -1.01 1.85 -11.44
C GLN A 203 -0.39 3.22 -11.09
N SER A 204 -0.74 4.27 -11.84
CA SER A 204 -0.31 5.64 -11.54
C SER A 204 -0.75 6.06 -10.13
N THR A 205 0.17 6.62 -9.35
CA THR A 205 -0.16 7.19 -8.02
C THR A 205 -0.90 8.52 -8.15
N PHE A 206 -0.69 9.24 -9.26
CA PHE A 206 -1.30 10.54 -9.50
C PHE A 206 -1.98 10.61 -10.86
N ASP A 207 -3.20 11.16 -10.90
CA ASP A 207 -4.01 11.27 -12.12
C ASP A 207 -3.37 12.12 -13.22
N PHE A 208 -2.48 13.05 -12.88
CA PHE A 208 -1.78 13.89 -13.87
C PHE A 208 -0.71 13.12 -14.67
N GLN A 209 -0.31 11.92 -14.24
CA GLN A 209 0.63 11.06 -14.96
C GLN A 209 -0.04 10.41 -16.17
N ASN A 210 -1.36 10.21 -16.09
CA ASN A 210 -2.18 9.78 -17.20
C ASN A 210 -2.45 10.97 -18.13
N LEU A 211 -1.64 11.04 -19.18
CA LEU A 211 -1.65 12.12 -20.15
C LEU A 211 -2.39 11.69 -21.40
N LEU A 212 -3.29 12.51 -21.90
CA LEU A 212 -3.86 12.41 -23.22
C LEU A 212 -3.76 13.79 -23.86
N LYS A 213 -3.07 13.91 -24.98
CA LYS A 213 -2.89 15.17 -25.68
C LYS A 213 -3.10 14.96 -27.17
N LEU A 214 -4.05 15.71 -27.73
CA LEU A 214 -4.29 15.79 -29.16
C LEU A 214 -3.94 17.21 -29.61
N ASP A 215 -2.91 17.33 -30.44
CA ASP A 215 -2.37 18.59 -30.93
C ASP A 215 -2.65 18.72 -32.42
N TYR A 216 -3.58 19.59 -32.79
CA TYR A 216 -3.84 19.98 -34.17
C TYR A 216 -3.13 21.30 -34.49
N THR A 217 -2.20 21.25 -35.43
CA THR A 217 -1.40 22.39 -35.89
C THR A 217 -1.64 22.59 -37.39
N PRO A 218 -2.43 23.61 -37.78
CA PRO A 218 -2.66 23.95 -39.18
C PRO A 218 -1.41 24.50 -39.88
N THR A 219 -1.59 24.97 -41.11
CA THR A 219 -0.53 25.67 -41.87
C THR A 219 -0.29 27.08 -41.31
N GLU A 220 0.92 27.63 -41.51
CA GLU A 220 1.33 28.91 -40.90
C GLU A 220 0.40 30.10 -41.27
N ASP A 221 -0.21 30.05 -42.46
CA ASP A 221 -1.10 31.09 -42.98
C ASP A 221 -2.52 31.10 -42.35
N ASP A 222 -2.85 30.12 -41.50
CA ASP A 222 -4.18 29.98 -40.91
C ASP A 222 -4.37 30.89 -39.68
N ILE A 223 -5.56 31.48 -39.50
CA ILE A 223 -5.89 32.25 -38.28
C ILE A 223 -5.78 31.36 -37.03
N ILE A 224 -6.16 30.09 -37.15
CA ILE A 224 -6.01 29.08 -36.11
C ILE A 224 -4.59 28.55 -36.18
N GLN A 225 -3.81 28.79 -35.13
CA GLN A 225 -2.41 28.37 -35.06
C GLN A 225 -2.26 27.02 -34.35
N LYS A 226 -3.10 26.78 -33.33
CA LYS A 226 -3.07 25.52 -32.59
C LYS A 226 -4.40 25.21 -31.94
N ILE A 227 -4.80 23.95 -31.96
CA ILE A 227 -5.88 23.40 -31.14
C ILE A 227 -5.30 22.23 -30.34
N GLU A 228 -5.39 22.28 -29.02
CA GLU A 228 -4.97 21.22 -28.11
C GLU A 228 -6.20 20.70 -27.35
N LEU A 229 -6.32 19.38 -27.22
CA LEU A 229 -7.37 18.69 -26.46
C LEU A 229 -6.73 17.71 -25.47
N GLY A 230 -7.28 17.64 -24.25
CA GLY A 230 -6.82 16.81 -23.15
C GLY A 230 -5.88 17.58 -22.22
N ASN A 231 -4.69 17.06 -21.93
CA ASN A 231 -3.72 17.70 -21.04
C ASN A 231 -3.10 18.92 -21.72
N VAL A 232 -3.49 20.10 -21.26
CA VAL A 232 -3.05 21.40 -21.77
C VAL A 232 -2.37 22.19 -20.67
N SER A 233 -1.53 23.15 -21.06
CA SER A 233 -0.87 24.08 -20.15
C SER A 233 -1.00 25.51 -20.67
N MET A 234 -1.11 26.45 -19.75
CA MET A 234 -1.18 27.89 -20.04
C MET A 234 -0.22 28.64 -19.12
N PRO A 235 1.11 28.46 -19.25
CA PRO A 235 2.04 29.29 -18.53
C PRO A 235 1.89 30.75 -18.97
N LEU A 236 1.85 31.67 -18.00
CA LEU A 236 1.82 33.11 -18.24
C LEU A 236 3.16 33.70 -17.78
N SER A 237 3.68 34.67 -18.53
CA SER A 237 4.96 35.33 -18.20
C SER A 237 4.85 36.41 -17.11
N GLY A 238 3.63 36.76 -16.68
CA GLY A 238 3.40 37.77 -15.64
C GLY A 238 3.65 37.22 -14.24
N SER A 239 4.10 38.07 -13.31
CA SER A 239 4.30 37.71 -11.90
C SER A 239 3.04 37.82 -11.04
N LEU A 240 2.06 38.63 -11.46
CA LEU A 240 0.82 38.87 -10.69
C LEU A 240 -0.21 37.76 -10.86
N ILE A 241 -0.25 37.13 -12.04
CA ILE A 241 -1.17 36.04 -12.37
C ILE A 241 -0.32 34.88 -12.88
N SER A 242 -0.13 33.87 -12.04
CA SER A 242 0.52 32.62 -12.43
C SER A 242 -0.43 31.81 -13.31
N GLY A 243 0.04 31.43 -14.51
CA GLY A 243 -0.70 30.56 -15.40
C GLY A 243 -0.76 29.11 -14.88
N ALA A 244 -1.89 28.43 -15.09
CA ALA A 244 -2.06 27.04 -14.68
C ALA A 244 -1.36 26.08 -15.66
N GLN A 245 -0.64 25.09 -15.13
CA GLN A 245 0.20 24.19 -15.93
C GLN A 245 -0.43 22.81 -16.16
N SER A 246 -1.15 22.25 -15.19
CA SER A 246 -1.79 20.94 -15.30
C SER A 246 -3.31 21.10 -15.40
N LEU A 247 -3.78 21.19 -16.64
CA LEU A 247 -5.18 21.37 -17.00
C LEU A 247 -5.64 20.23 -17.90
N PHE A 248 -6.88 19.77 -17.74
CA PHE A 248 -7.52 18.85 -18.68
C PHE A 248 -8.69 19.55 -19.38
N GLY A 249 -8.59 19.77 -20.68
CA GLY A 249 -9.63 20.44 -21.44
C GLY A 249 -9.23 20.80 -22.86
N PHE A 250 -9.78 21.92 -23.34
CA PHE A 250 -9.60 22.44 -24.69
C PHE A 250 -8.79 23.73 -24.64
N LYS A 251 -7.78 23.85 -25.50
CA LYS A 251 -7.01 25.07 -25.72
C LYS A 251 -6.94 25.40 -27.20
N THR A 252 -7.12 26.66 -27.54
CA THR A 252 -6.98 27.16 -28.91
C THR A 252 -6.13 28.42 -28.95
N GLN A 253 -5.31 28.54 -29.98
CA GLN A 253 -4.45 29.69 -30.26
C GLN A 253 -4.84 30.28 -31.60
N LEU A 254 -5.20 31.56 -31.59
CA LEU A 254 -5.59 32.33 -32.75
C LEU A 254 -4.61 33.50 -32.96
N LYS A 255 -4.23 33.76 -34.20
CA LYS A 255 -3.34 34.87 -34.55
C LYS A 255 -4.00 35.78 -35.59
N PHE A 256 -4.25 37.02 -35.18
CA PHE A 256 -4.78 38.09 -36.04
C PHE A 256 -3.68 39.12 -36.27
N GLY A 257 -2.87 38.92 -37.31
CA GLY A 257 -1.69 39.74 -37.57
C GLY A 257 -0.66 39.63 -36.44
N ASN A 258 -0.48 40.72 -35.68
CA ASN A 258 0.41 40.76 -34.51
C ASN A 258 -0.30 40.47 -33.18
N THR A 259 -1.60 40.20 -33.19
CA THR A 259 -2.39 39.91 -31.99
C THR A 259 -2.56 38.40 -31.82
N ASN A 260 -2.00 37.83 -30.75
CA ASN A 260 -2.19 36.42 -30.39
C ASN A 260 -3.24 36.29 -29.28
N ILE A 261 -4.27 35.50 -29.54
CA ILE A 261 -5.34 35.19 -28.58
C ILE A 261 -5.23 33.71 -28.25
N THR A 262 -4.95 33.39 -26.98
CA THR A 262 -4.99 32.01 -26.47
C THR A 262 -6.19 31.87 -25.55
N ALA A 263 -7.09 30.93 -25.85
CA ALA A 263 -8.25 30.63 -25.02
C ALA A 263 -8.16 29.19 -24.50
N VAL A 264 -8.46 28.99 -23.22
CA VAL A 264 -8.42 27.69 -22.54
C VAL A 264 -9.71 27.49 -21.76
N LEU A 265 -10.37 26.37 -21.99
CA LEU A 265 -11.55 25.89 -21.26
C LEU A 265 -11.21 24.51 -20.70
N SER A 266 -10.98 24.43 -19.39
CA SER A 266 -10.42 23.23 -18.79
C SER A 266 -10.78 23.08 -17.31
N GLU A 267 -10.74 21.84 -16.85
CA GLU A 267 -10.69 21.50 -15.44
C GLU A 267 -9.23 21.56 -14.94
N GLN A 268 -8.99 22.28 -13.85
CA GLN A 268 -7.68 22.34 -13.22
C GLN A 268 -7.47 21.12 -12.33
N ARG A 269 -6.40 20.35 -12.58
CA ARG A 269 -6.06 19.11 -11.85
C ARG A 269 -4.84 19.27 -10.94
N SER A 270 -4.48 20.50 -10.61
CA SER A 270 -3.31 20.80 -9.75
C SER A 270 -3.65 21.87 -8.72
N GLU A 271 -3.06 21.74 -7.54
CA GLU A 271 -3.13 22.73 -6.49
C GLU A 271 -1.75 23.36 -6.29
N SER A 272 -1.72 24.68 -6.13
CA SER A 272 -0.47 25.42 -5.91
C SER A 272 -0.19 25.50 -4.42
N GLN A 273 0.85 24.80 -3.95
CA GLN A 273 1.34 24.93 -2.58
C GLN A 273 2.58 25.83 -2.55
N THR A 274 2.57 26.85 -1.69
CA THR A 274 3.71 27.75 -1.49
C THR A 274 4.41 27.37 -0.20
N VAL A 275 5.68 26.95 -0.29
CA VAL A 275 6.52 26.67 0.87
C VAL A 275 7.50 27.82 1.05
N VAL A 276 7.48 28.46 2.21
CA VAL A 276 8.44 29.51 2.55
C VAL A 276 9.67 28.86 3.19
N SER A 277 10.81 28.95 2.53
CA SER A 277 12.10 28.49 3.07
C SER A 277 12.98 29.68 3.44
N LYS A 278 13.56 29.66 4.63
CA LYS A 278 14.57 30.64 5.07
C LYS A 278 15.87 29.91 5.42
N GLY A 279 16.97 30.30 4.77
CA GLY A 279 18.36 29.96 5.13
C GLY A 279 18.80 28.51 4.91
N SER A 280 18.04 27.51 5.39
CA SER A 280 18.46 26.11 5.35
C SER A 280 17.34 25.07 5.54
N GLY A 281 16.06 25.45 5.59
CA GLY A 281 14.98 24.50 5.84
C GLY A 281 13.60 25.00 5.40
N SER A 282 12.65 24.06 5.32
CA SER A 282 11.22 24.38 5.20
C SER A 282 10.73 24.93 6.54
N PHE A 283 10.02 26.06 6.52
CA PHE A 283 9.36 26.61 7.71
C PHE A 283 7.87 26.32 7.62
N GLU A 284 7.32 25.71 8.68
CA GLU A 284 5.89 25.53 8.85
C GLU A 284 5.47 26.31 10.10
N GLU A 285 4.53 27.24 9.93
CA GLU A 285 3.99 28.02 11.04
C GLU A 285 2.98 27.15 11.80
N PHE A 286 3.13 27.08 13.11
CA PHE A 286 2.16 26.41 13.98
C PHE A 286 1.55 27.42 14.96
N SER A 287 0.29 27.19 15.33
CA SER A 287 -0.41 27.98 16.35
C SER A 287 -1.01 27.01 17.36
N ILE A 288 -0.74 27.26 18.64
CA ILE A 288 -1.27 26.47 19.76
C ILE A 288 -2.04 27.43 20.65
N LEU A 289 -3.29 27.10 20.98
CA LEU A 289 -4.07 27.90 21.91
C LEU A 289 -3.74 27.49 23.35
N PRO A 290 -3.92 28.39 24.34
CA PRO A 290 -3.76 28.04 25.75
C PRO A 290 -4.67 26.89 26.23
N LEU A 291 -5.75 26.59 25.50
CA LEU A 291 -6.66 25.48 25.77
C LEU A 291 -6.15 24.15 25.18
N ASP A 292 -5.26 24.19 24.19
CA ASP A 292 -4.73 23.00 23.50
C ASP A 292 -3.53 22.41 24.26
N TYR A 293 -3.70 22.20 25.57
CA TYR A 293 -2.68 21.56 26.39
C TYR A 293 -2.65 20.04 26.14
N ASP A 294 -1.49 19.43 26.36
CA ASP A 294 -1.31 17.99 26.17
C ASP A 294 -1.92 17.22 27.37
N GLU A 295 -3.12 16.67 27.15
CA GLU A 295 -3.90 15.99 28.20
C GLU A 295 -3.34 14.60 28.54
N ASN A 296 -3.48 14.19 29.81
CA ASN A 296 -3.16 12.83 30.30
C ASN A 296 -1.74 12.32 29.97
N ARG A 297 -0.79 13.23 29.75
CA ARG A 297 0.59 12.88 29.37
C ARG A 297 1.63 13.26 30.41
N HIS A 298 1.40 14.36 31.12
CA HIS A 298 2.36 14.95 32.05
C HIS A 298 1.83 14.85 33.48
N PHE A 299 2.57 14.16 34.35
CA PHE A 299 2.16 13.90 35.73
C PHE A 299 3.26 14.30 36.72
N PHE A 300 2.91 15.05 37.76
CA PHE A 300 3.80 15.24 38.90
C PHE A 300 3.89 13.95 39.72
N LEU A 301 5.04 13.69 40.34
CA LEU A 301 5.25 12.49 41.15
C LEU A 301 4.54 12.53 42.51
N GLY A 302 4.13 13.72 42.94
CA GLY A 302 3.44 13.95 44.20
C GLY A 302 3.08 15.43 44.35
N GLN A 303 2.23 15.73 45.32
CA GLN A 303 1.72 17.07 45.57
C GLN A 303 2.84 18.04 45.97
N TYR A 304 3.87 17.55 46.67
CA TYR A 304 5.08 18.32 47.00
C TYR A 304 5.72 18.95 45.76
N PHE A 305 5.91 18.17 44.69
CA PHE A 305 6.55 18.63 43.46
C PHE A 305 5.69 19.65 42.72
N ARG A 306 4.37 19.40 42.66
CA ARG A 306 3.40 20.33 42.10
C ARG A 306 3.44 21.69 42.80
N ASP A 307 3.40 21.71 44.12
CA ASP A 307 3.35 22.95 44.90
C ASP A 307 4.68 23.74 44.89
N LYS A 308 5.80 23.05 44.63
CA LYS A 308 7.14 23.65 44.54
C LYS A 308 7.55 24.04 43.12
N TYR A 309 6.83 23.58 42.10
CA TYR A 309 7.21 23.75 40.69
C TYR A 309 7.47 25.22 40.32
N GLU A 310 6.49 26.11 40.53
CA GLU A 310 6.60 27.53 40.17
C GLU A 310 7.75 28.23 40.91
N LYS A 311 7.92 27.92 42.20
CA LYS A 311 9.00 28.48 43.04
C LYS A 311 10.37 28.01 42.58
N THR A 312 10.47 26.80 42.05
CA THR A 312 11.71 26.19 41.58
C THR A 312 12.14 26.75 40.23
N VAL A 313 11.19 27.01 39.33
CA VAL A 313 11.45 27.47 37.95
C VAL A 313 11.58 29.00 37.84
N LYS A 314 11.20 29.76 38.88
CA LYS A 314 11.26 31.24 38.88
C LYS A 314 12.61 31.84 38.46
N THR A 315 13.72 31.14 38.70
CA THR A 315 15.08 31.59 38.37
C THR A 315 15.68 30.87 37.16
N TYR A 316 14.86 30.42 36.21
CA TYR A 316 15.30 29.73 34.99
C TYR A 316 16.43 30.51 34.27
N PRO A 317 17.54 29.87 33.87
CA PRO A 317 17.78 28.42 33.74
C PRO A 317 18.24 27.71 35.03
N TYR A 318 18.46 28.41 36.14
CA TYR A 318 18.85 27.79 37.41
C TYR A 318 17.62 27.31 38.18
N LEU A 319 17.53 26.00 38.43
CA LEU A 319 16.45 25.38 39.21
C LEU A 319 16.76 25.45 40.71
N ASN A 320 15.91 26.14 41.48
CA ASN A 320 16.09 26.31 42.92
C ASN A 320 15.61 25.10 43.73
N THR A 321 16.26 23.94 43.54
CA THR A 321 15.96 22.69 44.25
C THR A 321 17.23 21.89 44.49
N GLN A 322 17.27 21.19 45.62
CA GLN A 322 18.34 20.24 45.97
C GLN A 322 17.92 18.79 45.72
N ILE A 323 16.68 18.57 45.26
CA ILE A 323 16.17 17.23 44.97
C ILE A 323 16.81 16.69 43.72
N LYS A 324 17.22 15.43 43.79
CA LYS A 324 17.61 14.63 42.64
C LYS A 324 16.98 13.24 42.75
N ILE A 325 16.11 12.91 41.82
CA ILE A 325 15.49 11.58 41.73
C ILE A 325 16.54 10.60 41.19
N SER A 326 16.79 9.54 41.95
CA SER A 326 17.79 8.51 41.64
C SER A 326 17.19 7.28 40.97
N ARG A 327 15.95 6.94 41.31
CA ARG A 327 15.24 5.76 40.78
C ARG A 327 13.76 6.05 40.67
N ILE A 328 13.14 5.54 39.62
CA ILE A 328 11.69 5.56 39.42
C ILE A 328 11.23 4.26 38.76
N GLU A 329 10.05 3.78 39.14
CA GLU A 329 9.31 2.74 38.45
C GLU A 329 7.90 3.25 38.21
N VAL A 330 7.44 3.10 36.97
CA VAL A 330 6.13 3.55 36.53
C VAL A 330 5.35 2.34 36.07
N TRP A 331 4.13 2.18 36.58
CA TRP A 331 3.25 1.05 36.36
C TRP A 331 1.95 1.52 35.74
N VAL A 332 1.53 0.88 34.65
CA VAL A 332 0.31 1.23 33.90
C VAL A 332 -0.59 0.02 33.70
N THR A 333 -1.89 0.25 33.52
CA THR A 333 -2.86 -0.78 33.11
C THR A 333 -2.40 -1.53 31.87
N ASN A 334 -2.42 -2.86 31.92
CA ASN A 334 -1.94 -3.73 30.83
C ASN A 334 -3.07 -4.12 29.87
N ARG A 335 -3.26 -3.34 28.80
CA ARG A 335 -4.29 -3.60 27.79
C ARG A 335 -3.90 -4.63 26.74
N ALA A 336 -2.61 -4.78 26.48
CA ALA A 336 -2.08 -5.70 25.48
C ALA A 336 -1.89 -7.13 26.01
N SER A 337 -2.40 -7.42 27.22
CA SER A 337 -2.26 -8.70 27.92
C SER A 337 -0.82 -9.22 27.90
N GLN A 338 0.15 -8.32 28.11
CA GLN A 338 1.56 -8.69 28.19
C GLN A 338 1.78 -9.62 29.38
N THR A 339 2.65 -10.61 29.22
CA THR A 339 2.90 -11.63 30.24
C THR A 339 4.25 -11.48 30.94
N GLN A 340 5.11 -10.58 30.47
CA GLN A 340 6.46 -10.37 30.99
C GLN A 340 6.52 -9.14 31.89
N ASN A 341 7.24 -9.23 33.00
CA ASN A 341 7.45 -8.13 33.97
C ASN A 341 6.15 -7.45 34.45
N VAL A 342 5.06 -8.21 34.51
CA VAL A 342 3.78 -7.76 35.06
C VAL A 342 3.62 -8.15 36.52
N ARG A 343 2.88 -7.34 37.27
CA ARG A 343 2.54 -7.62 38.67
C ARG A 343 1.22 -6.97 39.06
N ASN A 344 0.70 -7.38 40.21
CA ASN A 344 -0.39 -6.65 40.85
C ASN A 344 0.17 -5.42 41.56
N VAL A 345 -0.44 -4.27 41.35
CA VAL A 345 -0.06 -2.99 41.96
C VAL A 345 -1.28 -2.37 42.62
N ILE A 346 -1.09 -1.80 43.81
CA ILE A 346 -2.09 -0.96 44.44
C ILE A 346 -1.52 0.45 44.50
N GLY A 347 -2.13 1.38 43.77
CA GLY A 347 -1.79 2.79 43.82
C GLY A 347 -2.58 3.46 44.95
N LEU A 348 -1.89 3.91 46.00
CA LEU A 348 -2.48 4.69 47.08
C LEU A 348 -2.35 6.19 46.75
N GLN A 349 -3.44 6.95 46.82
CA GLN A 349 -3.44 8.36 46.43
C GLN A 349 -2.58 9.22 47.38
N ASP A 350 -2.70 9.00 48.69
CA ASP A 350 -2.08 9.83 49.73
C ASP A 350 -0.72 9.30 50.22
N LEU A 351 -0.13 8.29 49.57
CA LEU A 351 1.12 7.69 50.04
C LEU A 351 2.28 8.69 50.01
N GLY A 352 2.95 8.86 51.14
CA GLY A 352 4.09 9.77 51.29
C GLY A 352 3.75 11.26 51.31
N GLU A 353 2.47 11.63 51.24
CA GLU A 353 2.01 13.02 51.37
C GLU A 353 2.02 13.48 52.84
N SER A 354 2.20 14.79 53.05
CA SER A 354 2.43 15.40 54.38
C SER A 354 1.43 16.48 54.78
N ASN A 355 0.49 16.84 53.89
CA ASN A 355 -0.40 17.99 54.06
C ASN A 355 -1.84 17.58 54.42
N PRO A 356 -2.30 17.82 55.67
CA PRO A 356 -3.66 17.49 56.08
C PRO A 356 -4.77 18.20 55.31
N GLU A 357 -4.51 19.39 54.75
CA GLU A 357 -5.53 20.13 53.99
C GLU A 357 -5.83 19.51 52.61
N LYS A 358 -4.98 18.58 52.15
CA LYS A 358 -5.05 17.99 50.80
C LYS A 358 -5.34 16.49 50.78
N THR A 359 -5.54 15.89 51.95
CA THR A 359 -5.72 14.45 52.13
C THR A 359 -7.01 14.20 52.90
N GLN A 360 -7.89 13.37 52.35
CA GLN A 360 -9.18 13.08 52.99
C GLN A 360 -9.04 12.06 54.13
N LEU A 361 -8.07 11.15 54.05
CA LEU A 361 -7.88 10.07 55.01
C LEU A 361 -7.61 10.53 56.45
N ASP A 362 -7.06 11.73 56.64
CA ASP A 362 -6.83 12.31 57.98
C ASP A 362 -8.15 12.64 58.71
N GLN A 363 -9.24 12.89 57.98
CA GLN A 363 -10.57 13.05 58.57
C GLN A 363 -11.13 11.72 59.09
N TYR A 364 -10.73 10.60 58.49
CA TYR A 364 -11.23 9.27 58.83
C TYR A 364 -10.42 8.58 59.92
N TYR A 365 -9.15 8.95 60.08
CA TYR A 365 -8.25 8.33 61.04
C TYR A 365 -7.41 9.35 61.81
N ALA A 366 -7.63 9.43 63.13
CA ALA A 366 -6.90 10.38 63.96
C ALA A 366 -5.38 10.12 63.97
N ASN A 367 -4.60 11.21 63.90
CA ASN A 367 -3.14 11.17 63.81
C ASN A 367 -2.66 10.31 62.62
N PHE A 368 -3.27 10.51 61.45
CA PHE A 368 -2.87 9.85 60.22
C PHE A 368 -1.45 10.28 59.78
N PHE A 369 -1.15 11.57 59.92
CA PHE A 369 0.19 12.10 59.68
C PHE A 369 1.08 12.00 60.92
N LEU A 370 2.28 11.45 60.73
CA LEU A 370 3.32 11.38 61.75
C LEU A 370 4.22 12.63 61.73
N LYS A 371 4.40 13.23 60.54
CA LYS A 371 5.21 14.44 60.31
C LYS A 371 4.46 15.47 59.47
N PRO A 372 3.36 16.07 59.98
CA PRO A 372 2.56 17.01 59.22
C PRO A 372 3.35 18.29 58.89
N GLY A 373 3.24 18.78 57.66
CA GLY A 373 3.87 20.04 57.26
C GLY A 373 3.87 20.32 55.75
N ILE A 374 3.80 21.60 55.38
CA ILE A 374 3.74 22.07 53.98
C ILE A 374 5.11 22.03 53.26
N ASN A 375 6.20 21.87 54.01
CA ASN A 375 7.58 21.82 53.50
C ASN A 375 8.28 20.51 53.86
N THR A 376 7.53 19.51 54.32
CA THR A 376 8.06 18.18 54.58
C THR A 376 8.31 17.49 53.25
N TYR A 377 9.46 16.84 53.10
CA TYR A 377 9.79 16.05 51.93
C TYR A 377 8.91 14.78 51.90
N PRO A 378 8.35 14.40 50.74
CA PRO A 378 7.46 13.25 50.65
C PRO A 378 8.24 11.95 50.87
N ASP A 379 7.78 11.13 51.81
CA ASP A 379 8.46 9.91 52.23
C ASP A 379 7.45 8.95 52.86
N ASN A 380 7.64 7.65 52.67
CA ASN A 380 6.75 6.61 53.22
C ASN A 380 6.48 6.80 54.72
N SER A 381 7.48 7.26 55.48
CA SER A 381 7.38 7.44 56.94
C SER A 381 6.59 8.67 57.39
N VAL A 382 6.09 9.49 56.46
CA VAL A 382 5.38 10.75 56.78
C VAL A 382 3.96 10.49 57.28
N ASN A 383 3.32 9.44 56.79
CA ASN A 383 1.96 9.07 57.13
C ASN A 383 1.82 7.57 57.40
N LYS A 384 0.65 7.15 57.88
CA LYS A 384 0.40 5.75 58.29
C LYS A 384 0.15 4.78 57.13
N LEU A 385 0.37 5.18 55.88
CA LEU A 385 0.33 4.30 54.71
C LEU A 385 1.69 3.66 54.39
N ASP A 386 2.67 3.83 55.26
CA ASP A 386 4.03 3.28 55.10
C ASP A 386 4.00 1.76 54.80
N PRO A 387 4.50 1.32 53.64
CA PRO A 387 4.60 -0.10 53.29
C PRO A 387 5.44 -0.93 54.28
N ASP A 388 6.39 -0.31 54.98
CA ASP A 388 7.27 -0.99 55.93
C ASP A 388 6.59 -1.28 57.28
N GLU A 389 5.50 -0.57 57.60
CA GLU A 389 4.72 -0.73 58.83
C GLU A 389 3.43 -1.55 58.65
N ILE A 390 3.25 -2.21 57.49
CA ILE A 390 2.08 -3.06 57.23
C ILE A 390 1.98 -4.18 58.28
N GLY A 391 0.83 -4.24 58.96
CA GLY A 391 0.56 -5.19 60.05
C GLY A 391 0.71 -4.59 61.45
N ASN A 392 1.48 -3.52 61.59
CA ASN A 392 1.67 -2.77 62.85
C ASN A 392 1.09 -1.35 62.81
N GLY A 393 0.81 -0.83 61.61
CA GLY A 393 0.24 0.49 61.35
C GLY A 393 -1.25 0.48 61.01
N LEU A 394 -1.69 1.45 60.20
CA LEU A 394 -3.07 1.54 59.70
C LEU A 394 -3.39 0.40 58.73
N LEU A 395 -2.44 0.09 57.84
CA LEU A 395 -2.56 -0.97 56.86
C LEU A 395 -2.27 -2.34 57.48
N ASN A 396 -3.06 -3.35 57.12
CA ASN A 396 -2.85 -4.74 57.52
C ASN A 396 -2.43 -5.61 56.32
N LEU A 397 -2.04 -6.86 56.57
CA LEU A 397 -1.53 -7.78 55.53
C LEU A 397 -2.52 -8.06 54.39
N SER A 398 -3.82 -7.88 54.60
CA SER A 398 -4.84 -8.04 53.54
C SER A 398 -4.66 -7.04 52.40
N ILE A 399 -3.98 -5.90 52.62
CA ILE A 399 -3.66 -4.95 51.54
C ILE A 399 -2.75 -5.58 50.47
N ARG A 400 -1.99 -6.63 50.79
CA ARG A 400 -1.14 -7.34 49.82
C ARG A 400 -1.93 -8.32 48.96
N GLU A 401 -3.17 -8.64 49.34
CA GLU A 401 -4.08 -9.51 48.58
C GLU A 401 -5.09 -8.66 47.81
N ILE A 402 -5.05 -8.73 46.48
CA ILE A 402 -5.86 -7.87 45.61
C ILE A 402 -7.37 -7.96 45.92
N SER A 403 -7.86 -9.17 46.18
CA SER A 403 -9.26 -9.45 46.50
C SER A 403 -9.71 -8.92 47.87
N LYS A 404 -8.76 -8.59 48.75
CA LYS A 404 -9.01 -8.05 50.11
C LYS A 404 -8.40 -6.67 50.31
N SER A 405 -8.03 -5.99 49.23
CA SER A 405 -7.42 -4.65 49.25
C SER A 405 -8.21 -3.65 50.12
N LYS A 406 -9.55 -3.67 50.03
CA LYS A 406 -10.43 -2.84 50.86
C LYS A 406 -10.32 -3.13 52.37
N GLU A 407 -10.29 -4.40 52.74
CA GLU A 407 -10.11 -4.83 54.15
C GLU A 407 -8.71 -4.49 54.68
N GLY A 408 -7.76 -4.27 53.77
CA GLY A 408 -6.39 -3.84 54.03
C GLY A 408 -6.25 -2.55 54.83
N PHE A 409 -7.23 -1.65 54.78
CA PHE A 409 -7.23 -0.37 55.49
C PHE A 409 -7.65 -0.47 56.97
N GLY A 410 -7.90 -1.68 57.47
CA GLY A 410 -8.18 -1.93 58.89
C GLY A 410 -9.42 -1.16 59.39
N PRO A 411 -9.30 -0.32 60.43
CA PRO A 411 -10.46 0.32 61.07
C PRO A 411 -11.25 1.27 60.16
N ILE A 412 -10.65 1.76 59.05
CA ILE A 412 -11.29 2.67 58.11
C ILE A 412 -11.74 1.99 56.80
N SER A 413 -11.72 0.66 56.72
CA SER A 413 -12.06 -0.10 55.51
C SER A 413 -13.44 0.25 54.92
N ASN A 414 -14.38 0.65 55.76
CA ASN A 414 -15.74 1.01 55.35
C ASN A 414 -15.88 2.46 54.85
N LEU A 415 -14.85 3.30 55.06
CA LEU A 415 -14.83 4.72 54.70
C LEU A 415 -14.03 4.97 53.42
N VAL A 416 -13.07 4.08 53.10
CA VAL A 416 -12.24 4.18 51.88
C VAL A 416 -12.93 3.58 50.65
N ASN A 417 -12.69 4.19 49.50
CA ASN A 417 -13.27 3.81 48.21
C ASN A 417 -12.20 3.64 47.13
N GLU A 418 -12.39 2.61 46.30
CA GLU A 418 -11.59 2.40 45.09
C GLU A 418 -11.95 3.45 44.02
N GLY A 419 -10.94 3.98 43.33
CA GLY A 419 -11.05 5.07 42.36
C GLY A 419 -10.96 6.48 42.96
N VAL A 420 -11.05 6.60 44.29
CA VAL A 420 -10.78 7.85 45.02
C VAL A 420 -9.50 7.68 45.83
N ASP A 421 -9.53 6.89 46.90
CA ASP A 421 -8.43 6.79 47.87
C ASP A 421 -7.32 5.83 47.41
N TYR A 422 -7.69 4.79 46.67
CA TYR A 422 -6.77 3.83 46.10
C TYR A 422 -7.27 3.28 44.77
N SER A 423 -6.36 2.70 44.00
CA SER A 423 -6.65 2.06 42.73
C SER A 423 -5.95 0.72 42.65
N VAL A 424 -6.63 -0.27 42.10
CA VAL A 424 -6.12 -1.63 41.94
C VAL A 424 -5.77 -1.87 40.48
N LEU A 425 -4.52 -2.28 40.22
CA LEU A 425 -4.09 -2.71 38.90
C LEU A 425 -3.71 -4.19 38.93
N GLU A 426 -4.53 -5.02 38.30
CA GLU A 426 -4.21 -6.43 38.05
C GLU A 426 -3.29 -6.56 36.84
N ASN A 427 -2.21 -7.34 36.97
CA ASN A 427 -1.23 -7.55 35.91
C ASN A 427 -0.70 -6.25 35.27
N ALA A 428 -0.50 -5.21 36.08
CA ALA A 428 0.07 -3.94 35.66
C ALA A 428 1.42 -4.15 34.97
N ARG A 429 1.63 -3.41 33.88
CA ARG A 429 2.88 -3.43 33.12
C ARG A 429 3.82 -2.34 33.63
N LYS A 430 5.09 -2.67 33.83
CA LYS A 430 6.14 -1.67 34.05
C LYS A 430 6.44 -0.95 32.75
N LEU A 431 6.44 0.38 32.77
CA LEU A 431 6.94 1.17 31.64
C LEU A 431 8.47 1.11 31.61
N GLU A 432 9.00 0.91 30.41
CA GLU A 432 10.42 0.96 30.15
C GLU A 432 10.92 2.41 30.09
N SER A 433 12.22 2.64 30.32
CA SER A 433 12.79 3.98 30.40
C SER A 433 12.70 4.80 29.09
N ASN A 434 12.40 4.16 27.96
CA ASN A 434 12.15 4.83 26.68
C ASN A 434 10.67 5.23 26.48
N GLU A 435 9.76 4.74 27.32
CA GLU A 435 8.33 5.02 27.21
C GLU A 435 7.93 6.29 27.96
N TYR A 436 8.79 6.81 28.84
CA TYR A 436 8.57 8.07 29.56
C TYR A 436 9.87 8.85 29.74
N ASN A 437 9.75 10.17 29.86
CA ASN A 437 10.84 11.06 30.24
C ASN A 437 10.62 11.56 31.67
N LEU A 438 11.62 11.41 32.52
CA LEU A 438 11.62 11.92 33.89
C LEU A 438 12.40 13.23 33.98
N HIS A 439 11.81 14.25 34.61
CA HIS A 439 12.55 15.42 35.05
C HIS A 439 13.02 15.24 36.50
N ASP A 440 14.27 14.79 36.67
CA ASP A 440 14.87 14.36 37.95
C ASP A 440 14.88 15.42 39.08
N LYS A 441 14.89 16.71 38.73
CA LYS A 441 14.87 17.83 39.68
C LYS A 441 13.47 18.40 39.98
N LEU A 442 12.59 18.45 38.98
CA LEU A 442 11.25 19.03 39.10
C LEU A 442 10.18 18.01 39.52
N GLY A 443 10.49 16.71 39.40
CA GLY A 443 9.64 15.62 39.86
C GLY A 443 8.32 15.52 39.11
N TYR A 444 8.42 15.48 37.78
CA TYR A 444 7.31 15.09 36.91
C TYR A 444 7.80 14.12 35.84
N ILE A 445 6.88 13.30 35.34
CA ILE A 445 7.06 12.39 34.22
C ILE A 445 6.24 12.86 33.04
N SER A 446 6.77 12.62 31.84
CA SER A 446 6.09 12.88 30.57
C SER A 446 6.08 11.59 29.77
N LEU A 447 4.90 11.04 29.52
CA LEU A 447 4.74 9.78 28.80
C LEU A 447 4.92 10.00 27.30
N SER A 448 5.47 9.01 26.60
CA SER A 448 5.60 9.07 25.13
C SER A 448 4.24 8.94 24.44
N GLN A 449 3.26 8.32 25.12
CA GLN A 449 1.87 8.23 24.68
C GLN A 449 0.97 8.74 25.82
N PRO A 450 -0.07 9.53 25.52
CA PRO A 450 -1.03 9.94 26.53
C PRO A 450 -1.81 8.72 27.03
N LEU A 451 -2.21 8.75 28.30
CA LEU A 451 -3.08 7.72 28.87
C LEU A 451 -4.52 7.91 28.41
N ASN A 452 -5.22 6.79 28.25
CA ASN A 452 -6.66 6.81 28.08
C ASN A 452 -7.37 7.18 29.40
N ASN A 453 -8.59 7.69 29.33
CA ASN A 453 -9.35 8.15 30.50
C ASN A 453 -9.66 7.03 31.53
N ASP A 454 -9.58 5.76 31.11
CA ASP A 454 -9.81 4.57 31.92
C ASP A 454 -8.51 3.88 32.36
N GLU A 455 -7.35 4.44 32.03
CA GLU A 455 -6.06 3.89 32.41
C GLU A 455 -5.57 4.45 33.74
N ILE A 456 -4.94 3.58 34.53
CA ILE A 456 -4.41 3.91 35.83
C ILE A 456 -2.89 3.93 35.74
N LEU A 457 -2.29 4.93 36.38
CA LEU A 457 -0.84 5.11 36.48
C LEU A 457 -0.44 5.11 37.95
N ALA A 458 0.52 4.27 38.31
CA ALA A 458 1.13 4.26 39.64
C ALA A 458 2.64 4.44 39.52
N VAL A 459 3.23 5.17 40.46
CA VAL A 459 4.67 5.45 40.47
C VAL A 459 5.27 5.11 41.83
N ALA A 460 6.47 4.55 41.82
CA ALA A 460 7.34 4.44 42.99
C ALA A 460 8.65 5.12 42.65
N PHE A 461 9.14 5.99 43.53
CA PHE A 461 10.35 6.76 43.27
C PHE A 461 11.18 6.99 44.52
N GLN A 462 12.48 7.21 44.28
CA GLN A 462 13.48 7.45 45.30
C GLN A 462 14.32 8.65 44.89
N TYR A 463 14.60 9.51 45.85
CA TYR A 463 15.34 10.73 45.60
C TYR A 463 16.23 11.09 46.77
N SER A 464 17.22 11.94 46.52
CA SER A 464 18.14 12.43 47.54
C SER A 464 18.03 13.94 47.73
N VAL A 465 18.11 14.40 48.97
CA VAL A 465 18.21 15.81 49.35
C VAL A 465 19.27 15.98 50.42
N GLY A 466 20.28 16.83 50.18
CA GLY A 466 21.30 17.13 51.18
C GLY A 466 22.06 15.90 51.72
N GLY A 467 22.14 14.81 50.96
CA GLY A 467 22.77 13.55 51.36
C GLY A 467 21.85 12.54 52.07
N GLN A 468 20.60 12.91 52.37
CA GLN A 468 19.56 11.99 52.86
C GLN A 468 18.76 11.42 51.70
N VAL A 469 18.35 10.16 51.83
CA VAL A 469 17.57 9.43 50.83
C VAL A 469 16.13 9.32 51.32
N TYR A 470 15.19 9.61 50.44
CA TYR A 470 13.76 9.52 50.68
C TYR A 470 13.13 8.59 49.63
N GLN A 471 12.09 7.87 50.02
CA GLN A 471 11.39 6.93 49.16
C GLN A 471 9.89 7.07 49.31
N VAL A 472 9.18 7.08 48.18
CA VAL A 472 7.72 7.03 48.12
C VAL A 472 7.33 5.84 47.26
N GLY A 473 6.53 4.93 47.83
CA GLY A 473 6.18 3.67 47.20
C GLY A 473 7.18 2.55 47.51
N GLU A 474 7.00 1.45 46.78
CA GLU A 474 7.79 0.22 46.92
C GLU A 474 8.24 -0.24 45.53
N PHE A 475 9.50 -0.66 45.44
CA PHE A 475 10.10 -1.11 44.18
C PHE A 475 9.96 -2.62 43.98
N ALA A 476 10.07 -3.01 42.71
CA ALA A 476 10.35 -4.37 42.23
C ALA A 476 11.50 -5.10 42.93
#